data_AF-A0A087LNW5-F1
#
_entry.id   AF-A0A087LNW5-F1
#
_cell.length_a   1.000
_cell.length_b   1.000
_cell.length_c   1.000
_cell.angle_alpha   90.00
_cell.angle_beta   90.00
_cell.angle_gamma   90.00
#
_symmetry.space_group_name_H-M   'P 1'
#
loop_
_entity.id
_entity.type
_entity.pdbx_description
1 polymer ?
#
loop_
_entity_poly.entity_id
_entity_poly.type
_entity_poly.pdbx_seq_one_letter_code
_entity_poly.pdbx_strand_id
1 'polypeptide(L)'
;VTPHFATDEVESCELNARGDLTLWKRFNGSDAVRNALQACFLAQAGVEAPVRPFTGSNGFIAKLANKHDPVPVILDRLQTGNKLTRIAWTYMKLWPVGSMAQSAIRAALEARAQVKDLSQIKEVRVFSEEGSYQHFIEMRQDPYHPISRETADHSMPYVVAAAILEGNIGIESFDLERVLDGKRQKFVAEQVKCVADPTLGALKDGKLARAGAGYLSRVEIELQDGTVVHGAAKPFPGHPKAP
;
A
#
# COMPACT_ATOMS: atom_id res chain seq x y z
N VAL A 1 -14.35 -1.30 23.77
CA VAL A 1 -13.96 -0.63 22.51
C VAL A 1 -15.23 -0.37 21.71
N THR A 2 -15.60 0.89 21.48
CA THR A 2 -16.81 1.23 20.71
C THR A 2 -16.45 1.25 19.23
N PRO A 3 -16.98 0.36 18.37
CA PRO A 3 -16.40 0.10 17.04
C PRO A 3 -16.66 1.16 15.95
N HIS A 4 -17.09 2.39 16.28
CA HIS A 4 -17.80 3.25 15.32
C HIS A 4 -17.51 4.75 15.35
N PHE A 5 -16.39 5.23 15.92
CA PHE A 5 -16.05 6.66 15.83
C PHE A 5 -14.96 6.96 14.79
N ALA A 6 -15.44 7.60 13.72
CA ALA A 6 -14.89 8.61 12.82
C ALA A 6 -13.37 8.71 12.60
N THR A 7 -12.97 8.69 11.33
CA THR A 7 -11.75 9.38 10.86
C THR A 7 -12.13 10.85 10.67
N ASP A 8 -11.22 11.78 11.02
CA ASP A 8 -11.48 13.21 10.80
C ASP A 8 -11.43 13.59 9.31
N GLU A 9 -10.79 12.78 8.46
CA GLU A 9 -10.87 12.95 7.01
C GLU A 9 -10.82 11.62 6.26
N VAL A 10 -11.44 11.61 5.08
CA VAL A 10 -11.48 10.47 4.15
C VAL A 10 -10.12 10.26 3.45
N GLU A 11 -9.24 11.28 3.46
CA GLU A 11 -7.98 11.29 2.70
C GLU A 11 -6.74 11.77 3.48
N SER A 12 -6.86 12.43 4.64
CA SER A 12 -5.67 12.99 5.34
C SER A 12 -4.62 11.94 5.70
N CYS A 13 -5.02 10.67 5.85
CA CYS A 13 -4.19 9.63 6.48
C CYS A 13 -3.68 10.04 7.88
N GLU A 14 -4.19 11.13 8.45
CA GLU A 14 -3.93 11.53 9.82
C GLU A 14 -4.77 10.63 10.70
N LEU A 15 -4.07 9.71 11.34
CA LEU A 15 -4.69 8.79 12.25
C LEU A 15 -5.09 9.56 13.51
N ASN A 16 -6.15 9.13 14.18
CA ASN A 16 -6.35 9.56 15.57
C ASN A 16 -5.13 9.13 16.42
N ALA A 17 -5.05 9.59 17.66
CA ALA A 17 -3.92 9.28 18.56
C ALA A 17 -3.63 7.77 18.79
N ARG A 18 -4.46 6.86 18.26
CA ARG A 18 -4.28 5.41 18.30
C ARG A 18 -3.91 4.77 16.96
N GLY A 19 -3.95 5.50 15.86
CA GLY A 19 -3.67 4.91 14.56
C GLY A 19 -4.90 4.38 13.80
N ASP A 20 -6.13 4.70 14.20
CA ASP A 20 -7.32 4.00 13.68
C ASP A 20 -7.65 4.35 12.22
N LEU A 21 -8.01 3.33 11.43
CA LEU A 21 -8.61 3.43 10.10
C LEU A 21 -10.04 2.87 10.16
N THR A 22 -11.06 3.63 9.73
CA THR A 22 -12.45 3.17 9.78
C THR A 22 -12.85 2.36 8.54
N LEU A 23 -14.01 1.68 8.64
CA LEU A 23 -14.65 0.97 7.53
C LEU A 23 -14.95 1.87 6.32
N TRP A 24 -15.05 3.19 6.49
CA TRP A 24 -15.34 4.10 5.38
C TRP A 24 -14.34 3.99 4.23
N LYS A 25 -13.06 3.68 4.52
CA LYS A 25 -12.03 3.41 3.49
C LYS A 25 -12.46 2.31 2.51
N ARG A 26 -13.22 1.31 2.99
CA ARG A 26 -13.76 0.21 2.15
C ARG A 26 -14.93 0.67 1.31
N PHE A 27 -15.70 1.66 1.77
CA PHE A 27 -16.91 2.16 1.10
C PHE A 27 -16.64 3.28 0.09
N ASN A 28 -15.53 4.02 0.19
CA ASN A 28 -15.24 5.18 -0.67
C ASN A 28 -15.44 4.88 -2.18
N GLY A 29 -14.87 3.79 -2.68
CA GLY A 29 -15.03 3.40 -4.10
C GLY A 29 -16.49 3.10 -4.48
N SER A 30 -17.22 2.37 -3.63
CA SER A 30 -18.63 2.06 -3.87
C SER A 30 -19.55 3.28 -3.76
N ASP A 31 -19.23 4.24 -2.89
CA ASP A 31 -19.97 5.48 -2.73
C ASP A 31 -19.88 6.34 -4.00
N ALA A 32 -18.67 6.47 -4.55
CA ALA A 32 -18.44 7.14 -5.83
C ALA A 32 -19.22 6.47 -6.97
N VAL A 33 -19.25 5.13 -7.02
CA VAL A 33 -20.04 4.37 -8.02
C VAL A 33 -21.53 4.63 -7.86
N ARG A 34 -22.06 4.68 -6.62
CA ARG A 34 -23.47 5.01 -6.36
C ARG A 34 -23.85 6.39 -6.91
N ASN A 35 -23.02 7.40 -6.64
CA ASN A 35 -23.24 8.77 -7.12
C ASN A 35 -23.17 8.85 -8.65
N ALA A 36 -22.25 8.10 -9.27
CA ALA A 36 -22.14 8.02 -10.73
C ALA A 36 -23.40 7.41 -11.38
N LEU A 37 -23.92 6.30 -10.82
CA LEU A 37 -25.14 5.68 -11.31
C LEU A 37 -26.34 6.64 -11.25
N GLN A 38 -26.50 7.36 -10.14
CA GLN A 38 -27.55 8.37 -10.01
C GLN A 38 -27.44 9.45 -11.08
N ALA A 39 -26.24 9.99 -11.33
CA ALA A 39 -26.02 10.99 -12.37
C ALA A 39 -26.36 10.45 -13.77
N CYS A 40 -25.96 9.21 -14.08
CA CYS A 40 -26.30 8.56 -15.35
C CYS A 40 -27.81 8.36 -15.53
N PHE A 41 -28.54 7.96 -14.48
CA PHE A 41 -29.99 7.79 -14.55
C PHE A 41 -30.74 9.12 -14.72
N LEU A 42 -30.29 10.19 -14.05
CA LEU A 42 -30.86 11.52 -14.25
C LEU A 42 -30.65 12.02 -15.68
N ALA A 43 -29.45 11.83 -16.24
CA ALA A 43 -29.16 12.16 -17.63
C ALA A 43 -30.02 11.34 -18.60
N GLN A 44 -30.20 10.04 -18.34
CA GLN A 44 -31.07 9.17 -19.13
C GLN A 44 -32.55 9.63 -19.09
N ALA A 45 -33.00 10.19 -17.96
CA ALA A 45 -34.33 10.76 -17.80
C ALA A 45 -34.49 12.16 -18.42
N GLY A 46 -33.45 12.72 -19.04
CA GLY A 46 -33.49 14.04 -19.69
C GLY A 46 -33.28 15.22 -18.76
N VAL A 47 -32.76 15.00 -17.54
CA VAL A 47 -32.43 16.09 -16.62
C VAL A 47 -31.19 16.83 -17.14
N GLU A 48 -31.33 18.13 -17.36
CA GLU A 48 -30.24 19.00 -17.80
C GLU A 48 -29.26 19.33 -16.66
N ALA A 49 -28.01 19.59 -17.01
CA ALA A 49 -26.91 19.89 -16.08
C ALA A 49 -26.05 21.06 -16.61
N PRO A 50 -25.15 21.65 -15.79
CA PRO A 50 -24.27 22.71 -16.24
C PRO A 50 -23.43 22.32 -17.47
N VAL A 51 -23.41 23.17 -18.49
CA VAL A 51 -22.70 22.94 -19.77
C VAL A 51 -21.17 22.89 -19.64
N ARG A 52 -20.61 23.40 -18.55
CA ARG A 52 -19.16 23.40 -18.24
C ARG A 52 -18.96 23.06 -16.75
N PRO A 53 -19.13 21.80 -16.34
CA PRO A 53 -19.05 21.44 -14.92
C PRO A 53 -17.62 21.53 -14.36
N PHE A 54 -16.60 21.37 -15.22
CA PHE A 54 -15.19 21.39 -14.81
C PHE A 54 -14.54 22.77 -14.87
N THR A 55 -14.90 23.60 -15.85
CA THR A 55 -14.22 24.87 -16.18
C THR A 55 -15.11 26.09 -15.96
N GLY A 56 -14.53 27.30 -16.04
CA GLY A 56 -15.21 28.56 -15.77
C GLY A 56 -15.04 29.02 -14.32
N SER A 57 -15.48 30.25 -14.02
CA SER A 57 -15.27 30.89 -12.72
C SER A 57 -15.86 30.12 -11.53
N ASN A 58 -16.91 29.33 -11.76
CA ASN A 58 -17.58 28.49 -10.75
C ASN A 58 -17.45 26.98 -11.02
N GLY A 59 -16.61 26.57 -11.98
CA GLY A 59 -16.39 25.16 -12.32
C GLY A 59 -15.57 24.43 -11.26
N PHE A 60 -15.60 23.10 -11.29
CA PHE A 60 -14.90 22.25 -10.32
C PHE A 60 -13.41 22.61 -10.16
N ILE A 61 -12.70 22.86 -11.25
CA ILE A 61 -11.26 23.18 -11.22
C ILE A 61 -10.99 24.50 -10.48
N ALA A 62 -11.84 25.52 -10.65
CA ALA A 62 -11.69 26.79 -9.95
C ALA A 62 -11.88 26.62 -8.44
N LYS A 63 -12.79 25.72 -8.02
CA LYS A 63 -13.06 25.42 -6.60
C LYS A 63 -11.93 24.66 -5.90
N LEU A 64 -11.07 23.96 -6.64
CA LEU A 64 -9.89 23.30 -6.08
C LEU A 64 -8.82 24.30 -5.61
N ALA A 65 -8.94 25.59 -5.97
CA ALA A 65 -8.01 26.65 -5.58
C ALA A 65 -6.53 26.30 -5.86
N ASN A 66 -6.27 25.61 -6.98
CA ASN A 66 -4.93 25.20 -7.37
C ASN A 66 -4.03 26.43 -7.60
N LYS A 67 -2.76 26.35 -7.17
CA LYS A 67 -1.74 27.40 -7.43
C LYS A 67 -1.43 27.59 -8.93
N HIS A 68 -1.74 26.60 -9.75
CA HIS A 68 -1.51 26.58 -11.19
C HIS A 68 -2.77 26.09 -11.91
N ASP A 69 -2.99 26.53 -13.15
CA ASP A 69 -4.08 26.01 -13.99
C ASP A 69 -3.75 24.58 -14.43
N PRO A 70 -4.52 23.57 -13.99
CA PRO A 70 -4.24 22.18 -14.34
C PRO A 70 -4.76 21.79 -15.74
N VAL A 71 -5.58 22.62 -16.39
CA VAL A 71 -6.25 22.25 -17.64
C VAL A 71 -5.27 21.84 -18.75
N PRO A 72 -4.20 22.61 -19.04
CA PRO A 72 -3.24 22.21 -20.09
C PRO A 72 -2.57 20.87 -19.80
N VAL A 73 -2.21 20.62 -18.53
CA VAL A 73 -1.58 19.36 -18.09
C VAL A 73 -2.54 18.18 -18.20
N ILE A 74 -3.81 18.37 -17.85
CA ILE A 74 -4.83 17.32 -17.98
C ILE A 74 -5.06 16.98 -19.45
N LEU A 75 -5.21 17.99 -20.32
CA LEU A 75 -5.41 17.78 -21.76
C LEU A 75 -4.22 17.04 -22.39
N ASP A 76 -3.00 17.45 -22.08
CA ASP A 76 -1.78 16.76 -22.52
C ASP A 76 -1.75 15.30 -22.07
N ARG A 77 -2.11 15.02 -20.80
CA ARG A 77 -2.12 13.66 -20.26
C ARG A 77 -3.24 12.77 -20.79
N LEU A 78 -4.40 13.33 -21.11
CA LEU A 78 -5.53 12.57 -21.62
C LEU A 78 -5.28 12.05 -23.03
N GLN A 79 -4.41 12.72 -23.81
CA GLN A 79 -4.01 12.31 -25.16
C GLN A 79 -5.19 11.77 -25.96
N THR A 80 -6.27 12.55 -26.08
CA THR A 80 -7.61 12.06 -26.47
C THR A 80 -7.70 11.41 -27.86
N GLY A 81 -6.68 11.54 -28.69
CA GLY A 81 -6.54 10.83 -29.97
C GLY A 81 -5.87 9.45 -29.88
N ASN A 82 -5.30 9.08 -28.73
CA ASN A 82 -4.58 7.82 -28.53
C ASN A 82 -5.52 6.72 -28.04
N LYS A 83 -5.21 5.48 -28.42
CA LYS A 83 -5.89 4.30 -27.87
C LYS A 83 -5.72 4.25 -26.35
N LEU A 84 -6.81 4.01 -25.63
CA LEU A 84 -6.78 3.81 -24.19
C LEU A 84 -6.02 2.51 -23.87
N THR A 85 -4.82 2.63 -23.31
CA THR A 85 -3.96 1.49 -22.94
C THR A 85 -3.82 1.29 -21.43
N ARG A 86 -4.32 2.23 -20.62
CA ARG A 86 -4.02 2.30 -19.17
C ARG A 86 -4.45 1.05 -18.40
N ILE A 87 -5.53 0.38 -18.81
CA ILE A 87 -6.02 -0.85 -18.17
C ILE A 87 -4.99 -2.00 -18.22
N ALA A 88 -4.15 -2.06 -19.26
CA ALA A 88 -3.09 -3.06 -19.39
C ALA A 88 -1.90 -2.81 -18.43
N TRP A 89 -1.86 -1.62 -17.80
CA TRP A 89 -0.83 -1.23 -16.84
C TRP A 89 -1.36 -1.22 -15.40
N THR A 90 -2.55 -1.79 -15.15
CA THR A 90 -3.10 -1.95 -13.80
C THR A 90 -2.31 -3.01 -13.03
N TYR A 91 -2.13 -2.80 -11.73
CA TYR A 91 -1.41 -3.71 -10.86
C TYR A 91 -2.43 -4.60 -10.15
N MET A 92 -2.21 -5.92 -10.21
CA MET A 92 -2.99 -6.89 -9.46
C MET A 92 -2.27 -7.23 -8.18
N LYS A 93 -2.98 -7.18 -7.05
CA LYS A 93 -2.43 -7.54 -5.75
C LYS A 93 -2.59 -9.04 -5.54
N LEU A 94 -1.48 -9.74 -5.33
CA LEU A 94 -1.52 -11.16 -4.97
C LEU A 94 -1.88 -11.32 -3.48
N TRP A 95 -1.29 -10.49 -2.63
CA TRP A 95 -1.51 -10.53 -1.17
C TRP A 95 -2.45 -9.41 -0.70
N PRO A 96 -3.19 -9.59 0.40
CA PRO A 96 -4.21 -8.64 0.85
C PRO A 96 -3.63 -7.43 1.60
N VAL A 97 -2.60 -6.79 1.04
CA VAL A 97 -1.91 -5.61 1.60
C VAL A 97 -1.82 -4.44 0.60
N GLY A 98 -1.36 -3.27 1.06
CA GLY A 98 -1.05 -2.14 0.18
C GLY A 98 -0.03 -2.51 -0.91
N SER A 99 -0.15 -1.92 -2.11
CA SER A 99 0.65 -2.32 -3.29
C SER A 99 2.16 -2.20 -3.08
N MET A 100 2.62 -1.33 -2.19
CA MET A 100 4.05 -1.10 -1.97
C MET A 100 4.69 -2.16 -1.05
N ALA A 101 3.90 -2.93 -0.28
CA ALA A 101 4.42 -4.05 0.53
C ALA A 101 4.47 -5.40 -0.23
N GLN A 102 3.91 -5.47 -1.45
CA GLN A 102 3.85 -6.72 -2.21
C GLN A 102 5.25 -7.25 -2.55
N SER A 103 6.19 -6.37 -2.91
CA SER A 103 7.58 -6.71 -3.20
C SER A 103 8.32 -7.25 -1.97
N ALA A 104 8.07 -6.66 -0.79
CA ALA A 104 8.64 -7.10 0.47
C ALA A 104 8.15 -8.51 0.85
N ILE A 105 6.86 -8.80 0.67
CA ILE A 105 6.31 -10.16 0.86
C ILE A 105 6.97 -11.14 -0.10
N ARG A 106 7.06 -10.78 -1.40
CA ARG A 106 7.71 -11.62 -2.40
C ARG A 106 9.15 -11.96 -1.97
N ALA A 107 9.94 -10.96 -1.60
CA ALA A 107 11.33 -11.17 -1.18
C ALA A 107 11.40 -11.98 0.13
N ALA A 108 10.51 -11.73 1.08
CA ALA A 108 10.43 -12.49 2.32
C ALA A 108 10.16 -13.99 2.08
N LEU A 109 9.23 -14.30 1.17
CA LEU A 109 8.92 -15.68 0.78
C LEU A 109 10.08 -16.36 0.02
N GLU A 110 10.77 -15.62 -0.87
CA GLU A 110 11.96 -16.12 -1.58
C GLU A 110 13.11 -16.44 -0.61
N ALA A 111 13.36 -15.58 0.38
CA ALA A 111 14.32 -15.85 1.45
C ALA A 111 13.88 -17.01 2.34
N ARG A 112 12.60 -17.05 2.74
CA ARG A 112 12.04 -18.07 3.63
C ARG A 112 12.16 -19.47 3.05
N ALA A 113 11.99 -19.64 1.73
CA ALA A 113 12.11 -20.94 1.06
C ALA A 113 13.48 -21.62 1.26
N GLN A 114 14.51 -20.85 1.65
CA GLN A 114 15.87 -21.34 1.92
C GLN A 114 16.09 -21.72 3.40
N VAL A 115 15.15 -21.38 4.30
CA VAL A 115 15.24 -21.64 5.74
C VAL A 115 14.42 -22.87 6.12
N LYS A 116 15.11 -23.93 6.54
CA LYS A 116 14.47 -25.19 6.97
C LYS A 116 13.83 -25.09 8.36
N ASP A 117 14.57 -24.56 9.34
CA ASP A 117 14.13 -24.41 10.72
C ASP A 117 14.05 -22.92 11.09
N LEU A 118 12.83 -22.45 11.34
CA LEU A 118 12.56 -21.06 11.71
C LEU A 118 13.10 -20.68 13.09
N SER A 119 13.28 -21.65 13.99
CA SER A 119 13.83 -21.37 15.31
C SER A 119 15.28 -20.88 15.25
N GLN A 120 15.97 -21.16 14.13
CA GLN A 120 17.32 -20.71 13.87
C GLN A 120 17.39 -19.30 13.29
N ILE A 121 16.26 -18.62 13.04
CA ILE A 121 16.30 -17.21 12.62
C ILE A 121 16.82 -16.37 13.78
N LYS A 122 17.89 -15.62 13.50
CA LYS A 122 18.46 -14.62 14.39
C LYS A 122 17.85 -13.25 14.12
N GLU A 123 17.90 -12.81 12.86
CA GLU A 123 17.41 -11.50 12.41
C GLU A 123 16.87 -11.56 10.98
N VAL A 124 15.85 -10.75 10.70
CA VAL A 124 15.29 -10.48 9.38
C VAL A 124 15.52 -9.01 9.06
N ARG A 125 16.29 -8.72 8.01
CA ARG A 125 16.52 -7.36 7.52
C ARG A 125 15.72 -7.11 6.26
N VAL A 126 14.90 -6.06 6.28
CA VAL A 126 14.09 -5.61 5.15
C VAL A 126 14.66 -4.30 4.63
N PHE A 127 15.20 -4.32 3.43
CA PHE A 127 15.67 -3.14 2.73
C PHE A 127 14.58 -2.73 1.75
N SER A 128 14.03 -1.53 1.91
CA SER A 128 12.89 -1.05 1.11
C SER A 128 13.23 0.23 0.39
N GLU A 129 12.69 0.42 -0.80
CA GLU A 129 12.75 1.72 -1.45
C GLU A 129 12.08 2.79 -0.56
N GLU A 130 12.55 4.04 -0.63
CA GLU A 130 12.23 5.07 0.36
C GLU A 130 10.72 5.33 0.51
N GLY A 131 9.92 5.08 -0.53
CA GLY A 131 8.47 5.32 -0.53
C GLY A 131 7.71 4.31 0.32
N SER A 132 8.01 3.02 0.11
CA SER A 132 7.52 1.92 0.95
C SER A 132 7.98 2.09 2.39
N TYR A 133 9.26 2.42 2.61
CA TYR A 133 9.78 2.64 3.96
C TYR A 133 9.03 3.77 4.67
N GLN A 134 8.90 4.93 4.04
CA GLN A 134 8.15 6.06 4.58
C GLN A 134 6.69 5.67 4.89
N HIS A 135 6.02 4.96 3.98
CA HIS A 135 4.61 4.62 4.14
C HIS A 135 4.34 3.56 5.20
N PHE A 136 5.19 2.54 5.33
CA PHE A 136 4.93 1.39 6.21
C PHE A 136 5.74 1.42 7.52
N ILE A 137 6.69 2.36 7.66
CA ILE A 137 7.50 2.56 8.87
C ILE A 137 7.34 3.99 9.38
N GLU A 138 7.87 5.00 8.68
CA GLU A 138 8.06 6.35 9.25
C GLU A 138 6.75 7.06 9.62
N MET A 139 5.72 6.92 8.81
CA MET A 139 4.42 7.56 9.03
C MET A 139 3.52 6.77 9.99
N ARG A 140 3.98 5.62 10.50
CA ARG A 140 3.19 4.78 11.41
C ARG A 140 3.54 5.15 12.85
N GLN A 141 2.52 5.21 13.70
CA GLN A 141 2.69 5.52 15.12
C GLN A 141 3.57 4.48 15.83
N ASP A 142 3.29 3.20 15.60
CA ASP A 142 4.13 2.10 16.07
C ASP A 142 4.06 0.94 15.07
N PRO A 143 4.93 0.92 14.04
CA PRO A 143 4.91 -0.15 13.05
C PRO A 143 5.35 -1.50 13.63
N TYR A 144 6.06 -1.55 14.77
CA TYR A 144 6.56 -2.80 15.33
C TYR A 144 5.61 -3.46 16.34
N HIS A 145 4.59 -2.72 16.82
CA HIS A 145 3.57 -3.26 17.73
C HIS A 145 2.14 -2.98 17.21
N PRO A 146 1.73 -3.59 16.09
CA PRO A 146 0.36 -3.47 15.62
C PRO A 146 -0.63 -4.11 16.61
N ILE A 147 -1.78 -3.47 16.78
CA ILE A 147 -2.82 -3.84 17.77
C ILE A 147 -4.17 -4.18 17.14
N SER A 148 -4.28 -4.05 15.81
CA SER A 148 -5.50 -4.26 15.04
C SER A 148 -5.16 -4.78 13.65
N ARG A 149 -6.19 -5.23 12.92
CA ARG A 149 -6.07 -5.58 11.50
C ARG A 149 -5.46 -4.44 10.69
N GLU A 150 -5.96 -3.23 10.89
CA GLU A 150 -5.62 -2.03 10.12
C GLU A 150 -4.21 -1.49 10.44
N THR A 151 -3.74 -1.69 11.67
CA THR A 151 -2.35 -1.34 12.02
C THR A 151 -1.37 -2.41 11.53
N ALA A 152 -1.80 -3.68 11.47
CA ALA A 152 -1.01 -4.79 10.97
C ALA A 152 -0.84 -4.78 9.44
N ASP A 153 -1.88 -4.51 8.65
CA ASP A 153 -1.78 -4.45 7.17
C ASP A 153 -1.05 -3.21 6.64
N HIS A 154 -0.74 -2.25 7.52
CA HIS A 154 0.11 -1.07 7.25
C HIS A 154 1.46 -1.11 7.99
N SER A 155 1.86 -2.27 8.52
CA SER A 155 3.17 -2.48 9.16
C SER A 155 4.06 -3.36 8.29
N MET A 156 5.17 -2.80 7.78
CA MET A 156 6.17 -3.62 7.06
C MET A 156 6.72 -4.77 7.90
N PRO A 157 7.14 -4.57 9.18
CA PRO A 157 7.75 -5.66 9.94
C PRO A 157 6.72 -6.76 10.26
N TYR A 158 5.44 -6.41 10.47
CA TYR A 158 4.38 -7.41 10.64
C TYR A 158 4.14 -8.21 9.37
N VAL A 159 3.96 -7.54 8.23
CA VAL A 159 3.66 -8.18 6.96
C VAL A 159 4.78 -9.13 6.53
N VAL A 160 6.05 -8.72 6.71
CA VAL A 160 7.21 -9.58 6.45
C VAL A 160 7.28 -10.74 7.45
N ALA A 161 7.07 -10.49 8.74
CA ALA A 161 7.06 -11.55 9.75
C ALA A 161 5.97 -12.59 9.48
N ALA A 162 4.74 -12.18 9.16
CA ALA A 162 3.64 -13.08 8.86
C ALA A 162 3.99 -13.96 7.64
N ALA A 163 4.48 -13.36 6.56
CA ALA A 163 4.92 -14.10 5.37
C ALA A 163 6.03 -15.12 5.69
N ILE A 164 7.01 -14.74 6.52
CA ILE A 164 8.10 -15.64 6.91
C ILE A 164 7.58 -16.76 7.80
N LEU A 165 6.80 -16.46 8.84
CA LEU A 165 6.37 -17.44 9.84
C LEU A 165 5.41 -18.48 9.25
N GLU A 166 4.47 -18.04 8.41
CA GLU A 166 3.43 -18.89 7.81
C GLU A 166 3.86 -19.49 6.46
N GLY A 167 4.93 -18.98 5.84
CA GLY A 167 5.31 -19.36 4.47
C GLY A 167 4.31 -18.90 3.40
N ASN A 168 3.33 -18.08 3.81
CA ASN A 168 2.34 -17.40 2.99
C ASN A 168 1.80 -16.20 3.78
N ILE A 169 0.96 -15.37 3.17
CA ILE A 169 0.17 -14.37 3.89
C ILE A 169 -1.22 -14.25 3.27
N GLY A 170 -2.25 -14.36 4.10
CA GLY A 170 -3.64 -14.37 3.71
C GLY A 170 -4.48 -13.34 4.46
N ILE A 171 -5.79 -13.41 4.29
CA ILE A 171 -6.74 -12.51 4.97
C ILE A 171 -6.73 -12.78 6.47
N GLU A 172 -6.64 -14.07 6.83
CA GLU A 172 -6.58 -14.63 8.18
C GLU A 172 -5.30 -14.22 8.92
N SER A 173 -4.21 -13.93 8.19
CA SER A 173 -2.97 -13.45 8.80
C SER A 173 -3.16 -12.12 9.53
N PHE A 174 -4.26 -11.40 9.31
CA PHE A 174 -4.61 -10.13 9.97
C PHE A 174 -5.79 -10.25 10.95
N ASP A 175 -6.24 -11.47 11.25
CA ASP A 175 -7.22 -11.67 12.32
C ASP A 175 -6.64 -11.23 13.66
N LEU A 176 -7.47 -10.63 14.52
CA LEU A 176 -7.00 -10.01 15.76
C LEU A 176 -6.21 -11.00 16.64
N GLU A 177 -6.63 -12.27 16.69
CA GLU A 177 -5.93 -13.34 17.40
C GLU A 177 -4.52 -13.60 16.84
N ARG A 178 -4.33 -13.47 15.52
CA ARG A 178 -3.01 -13.60 14.88
C ARG A 178 -2.16 -12.37 15.10
N VAL A 179 -2.75 -11.17 15.05
CA VAL A 179 -2.06 -9.89 15.30
C VAL A 179 -1.55 -9.81 16.73
N LEU A 180 -2.35 -10.27 17.69
CA LEU A 180 -2.04 -10.24 19.13
C LEU A 180 -1.34 -11.50 19.65
N ASP A 181 -0.98 -12.45 18.78
CA ASP A 181 -0.21 -13.62 19.19
C ASP A 181 1.17 -13.19 19.73
N GLY A 182 1.43 -13.49 21.00
CA GLY A 182 2.63 -13.02 21.69
C GLY A 182 3.94 -13.52 21.08
N LYS A 183 3.95 -14.71 20.46
CA LYS A 183 5.15 -15.22 19.76
C LYS A 183 5.43 -14.42 18.50
N ARG A 184 4.39 -14.11 17.72
CA ARG A 184 4.50 -13.24 16.53
C ARG A 184 4.92 -11.83 16.92
N GLN A 185 4.28 -11.22 17.91
CA GLN A 185 4.63 -9.87 18.36
C GLN A 185 6.10 -9.79 18.80
N LYS A 186 6.57 -10.79 19.53
CA LYS A 186 7.98 -10.90 19.91
C LYS A 186 8.90 -11.00 18.68
N PHE A 187 8.56 -11.86 17.72
CA PHE A 187 9.33 -11.98 16.47
C PHE A 187 9.41 -10.65 15.70
N VAL A 188 8.28 -9.95 15.57
CA VAL A 188 8.17 -8.64 14.89
C VAL A 188 9.06 -7.60 15.57
N ALA A 189 8.95 -7.47 16.89
CA ALA A 189 9.64 -6.43 17.66
C ALA A 189 11.16 -6.68 17.77
N GLU A 190 11.54 -7.93 18.01
CA GLU A 190 12.92 -8.28 18.36
C GLU A 190 13.75 -8.66 17.14
N GLN A 191 13.17 -9.37 16.16
CA GLN A 191 13.93 -10.02 15.09
C GLN A 191 13.79 -9.36 13.73
N VAL A 192 12.77 -8.51 13.50
CA VAL A 192 12.62 -7.82 12.21
C VAL A 192 13.19 -6.40 12.30
N LYS A 193 14.01 -6.03 11.32
CA LYS A 193 14.56 -4.68 11.16
C LYS A 193 14.30 -4.19 9.75
N CYS A 194 13.62 -3.05 9.63
CA CYS A 194 13.37 -2.41 8.35
C CYS A 194 14.28 -1.20 8.19
N VAL A 195 14.86 -1.02 6.99
CA VAL A 195 15.70 0.12 6.63
C VAL A 195 15.34 0.62 5.24
N ALA A 196 15.46 1.94 5.05
CA ALA A 196 15.39 2.54 3.72
C ALA A 196 16.69 2.23 2.95
N ASP A 197 16.55 1.84 1.69
CA ASP A 197 17.66 1.63 0.76
C ASP A 197 17.41 2.48 -0.50
N PRO A 198 17.99 3.69 -0.57
CA PRO A 198 17.78 4.62 -1.68
C PRO A 198 18.24 4.05 -3.04
N THR A 199 19.07 3.01 -3.04
CA THR A 199 19.51 2.35 -4.28
C THR A 199 18.40 1.55 -4.96
N LEU A 200 17.35 1.17 -4.20
CA LEU A 200 16.15 0.49 -4.70
C LEU A 200 15.10 1.46 -5.26
N GLY A 201 15.25 2.76 -4.99
CA GLY A 201 14.39 3.84 -5.46
C GLY A 201 14.21 4.94 -4.43
N ALA A 202 14.47 6.18 -4.81
CA ALA A 202 14.46 7.33 -3.93
C ALA A 202 13.25 8.25 -4.16
N LEU A 203 12.83 8.99 -3.14
CA LEU A 203 11.73 9.96 -3.19
C LEU A 203 11.94 11.00 -4.30
N LYS A 204 13.19 11.41 -4.52
CA LYS A 204 13.58 12.35 -5.58
C LYS A 204 13.28 11.85 -6.99
N ASP A 205 13.19 10.53 -7.19
CA ASP A 205 12.90 9.93 -8.51
C ASP A 205 11.41 10.02 -8.88
N GLY A 206 10.57 10.40 -7.91
CA GLY A 206 9.14 10.58 -8.09
C GLY A 206 8.33 9.28 -7.97
N LYS A 207 7.09 9.41 -7.49
CA LYS A 207 6.20 8.26 -7.20
C LYS A 207 5.96 7.36 -8.42
N LEU A 208 5.82 7.93 -9.62
CA LEU A 208 5.51 7.17 -10.83
C LEU A 208 6.69 6.29 -11.29
N ALA A 209 7.93 6.78 -11.19
CA ALA A 209 9.11 6.01 -11.55
C ALA A 209 9.28 4.80 -10.62
N ARG A 210 9.16 5.03 -9.30
CA ARG A 210 9.20 3.96 -8.29
C ARG A 210 8.06 2.96 -8.46
N ALA A 211 6.84 3.44 -8.73
CA ALA A 211 5.69 2.58 -9.02
C ALA A 211 5.94 1.72 -10.26
N GLY A 212 6.53 2.28 -11.32
CA GLY A 212 6.88 1.55 -12.54
C GLY A 212 8.05 0.58 -12.36
N ALA A 213 8.89 0.77 -11.35
CA ALA A 213 9.90 -0.20 -10.93
C ALA A 213 9.31 -1.35 -10.10
N GLY A 214 8.12 -1.16 -9.51
CA GLY A 214 7.41 -2.17 -8.72
C GLY A 214 7.63 -2.07 -7.22
N TYR A 215 8.03 -0.89 -6.70
CA TYR A 215 8.30 -0.63 -5.28
C TYR A 215 9.29 -1.64 -4.69
N LEU A 216 10.56 -1.58 -5.07
CA LEU A 216 11.48 -2.69 -4.84
C LEU A 216 11.91 -2.83 -3.37
N SER A 217 11.76 -4.04 -2.82
CA SER A 217 12.30 -4.43 -1.51
C SER A 217 13.10 -5.72 -1.62
N ARG A 218 14.22 -5.82 -0.90
CA ARG A 218 14.97 -7.08 -0.69
C ARG A 218 14.92 -7.46 0.78
N VAL A 219 14.99 -8.76 1.05
CA VAL A 219 14.96 -9.30 2.41
C VAL A 219 16.17 -10.19 2.62
N GLU A 220 16.79 -10.08 3.78
CA GLU A 220 17.83 -10.98 4.25
C GLU A 220 17.36 -11.66 5.54
N ILE A 221 17.62 -12.96 5.66
CA ILE A 221 17.39 -13.70 6.91
C ILE A 221 18.74 -14.23 7.36
N GLU A 222 19.21 -13.77 8.52
CA GLU A 222 20.40 -14.28 9.19
C GLU A 222 20.01 -15.37 10.18
N LEU A 223 20.71 -16.49 10.13
CA LEU A 223 20.54 -17.61 11.04
C LEU A 223 21.53 -17.54 12.21
N GLN A 224 21.26 -18.29 13.28
CA GLN A 224 22.11 -18.32 14.48
C GLN A 224 23.54 -18.79 14.20
N ASP A 225 23.75 -19.60 13.15
CA ASP A 225 25.07 -20.07 12.72
C ASP A 225 25.85 -19.05 11.85
N GLY A 226 25.25 -17.87 11.59
CA GLY A 226 25.82 -16.81 10.77
C GLY A 226 25.51 -16.93 9.28
N THR A 227 24.82 -17.98 8.83
CA THR A 227 24.35 -18.10 7.45
C THR A 227 23.36 -16.98 7.14
N VAL A 228 23.50 -16.34 5.98
CA VAL A 228 22.54 -15.35 5.48
C VAL A 228 21.92 -15.85 4.19
N VAL A 229 20.59 -15.88 4.15
CA VAL A 229 19.82 -16.19 2.93
C VAL A 229 19.09 -14.95 2.42
N HIS A 230 18.82 -14.91 1.13
CA HIS A 230 18.41 -13.69 0.44
C HIS A 230 17.13 -13.85 -0.36
N GLY A 231 16.29 -12.82 -0.33
CA GLY A 231 15.18 -12.57 -1.23
C GLY A 231 15.44 -11.31 -2.03
N ALA A 232 15.27 -11.37 -3.35
CA ALA A 232 15.74 -10.35 -4.25
C ALA A 232 14.75 -9.19 -4.42
N ALA A 233 15.29 -7.99 -4.66
CA ALA A 233 14.53 -6.82 -5.07
C ALA A 233 13.98 -7.00 -6.49
N LYS A 234 12.73 -7.47 -6.59
CA LYS A 234 12.04 -7.74 -7.85
C LYS A 234 10.60 -7.20 -7.82
N PRO A 235 10.00 -6.87 -8.99
CA PRO A 235 8.58 -6.61 -9.07
C PRO A 235 7.76 -7.79 -8.51
N PHE A 236 6.68 -7.48 -7.80
CA PHE A 236 5.77 -8.48 -7.25
C PHE A 236 4.90 -9.15 -8.34
N PRO A 237 4.44 -10.40 -8.13
CA PRO A 237 3.46 -11.03 -9.03
C PRO A 237 2.17 -10.20 -9.14
N GLY A 238 1.73 -9.93 -10.37
CA GLY A 238 0.62 -9.03 -10.68
C GLY A 238 1.05 -7.59 -11.03
N HIS A 239 2.34 -7.27 -10.98
CA HIS A 239 2.89 -6.05 -11.59
C HIS A 239 3.03 -6.24 -13.12
N PRO A 240 2.90 -5.22 -13.99
CA PRO A 240 3.04 -5.38 -15.44
C PRO A 240 4.39 -5.94 -15.93
N LYS A 241 5.42 -5.85 -15.08
CA LYS A 241 6.76 -6.45 -15.32
C LYS A 241 6.92 -7.87 -14.76
N ALA A 242 5.92 -8.37 -14.06
CA ALA A 242 5.82 -9.70 -13.48
C ALA A 242 4.32 -10.07 -13.38
N PRO A 243 3.64 -10.22 -14.54
CA PRO A 243 2.19 -10.34 -14.61
C PRO A 243 1.66 -11.56 -13.86
#